data_AF-A0A2S4UFV8-F1
#
_entry.id   AF-A0A2S4UFV8-F1
#
_cell.length_a   1.000
_cell.length_b   1.000
_cell.length_c   1.000
_cell.angle_alpha   90.00
_cell.angle_beta   90.00
_cell.angle_gamma   90.00
#
_symmetry.space_group_name_H-M   'P 1'
#
loop_
_entity.id
_entity.type
_entity.pdbx_description
1 polymer ?
#
loop_
_entity_poly.entity_id
_entity_poly.type
_entity_poly.pdbx_seq_one_letter_code
_entity_poly.pdbx_strand_id
1 'polypeptide(L)'
;MTKLYGILSERSMALAGLQPSSSMSNDPSNNNHDDHHQAQMSALLINEKYQSKLGIKTYDYQELISIIDRFNHHSQDKGAHDHHQVEIASFNSSNQIVLSGTRVGVLAACSELNELEIANRAADLPCSAFMKPASQGMKIGLESIRFRVPETPILITRNLPSTSPPTESTSQFTPTTRLQKRRRRTGIRGEEEVIETVYITEQDQLADLKTHLYRSICRPVWWTETVNQLLSSSSPSSSSVEGEKNTQLVFVGPGKALHNLCKKQIAFNAAHQPADTVHSTSDVVGSRSLATMEDFKSLIH
;
A
#
# COMPACT_ATOMS: atom_id res chain seq x y z
N MET A 1 3.11 0.95 -23.23
CA MET A 1 2.08 0.63 -22.21
C MET A 1 1.63 1.87 -21.44
N THR A 2 2.54 2.70 -20.94
CA THR A 2 2.22 3.94 -20.16
C THR A 2 1.48 5.01 -20.96
N LYS A 3 1.82 5.22 -22.25
CA LYS A 3 1.10 6.15 -23.14
C LYS A 3 -0.37 5.76 -23.38
N LEU A 4 -0.67 4.46 -23.48
CA LEU A 4 -2.02 3.97 -23.72
C LEU A 4 -2.92 4.17 -22.49
N TYR A 5 -2.35 4.04 -21.29
CA TYR A 5 -3.03 4.29 -20.02
C TYR A 5 -3.39 5.77 -19.82
N GLY A 6 -2.48 6.68 -20.20
CA GLY A 6 -2.77 8.12 -20.21
C GLY A 6 -3.95 8.45 -21.13
N ILE A 7 -3.93 7.91 -22.36
CA ILE A 7 -4.98 8.15 -23.37
C ILE A 7 -6.35 7.59 -22.92
N LEU A 8 -6.38 6.40 -22.31
CA LEU A 8 -7.62 5.79 -21.83
C LEU A 8 -8.19 6.53 -20.60
N SER A 9 -7.32 7.00 -19.71
CA SER A 9 -7.72 7.82 -18.56
C SER A 9 -8.24 9.18 -18.99
N GLU A 10 -7.57 9.83 -19.94
CA GLU A 10 -7.95 11.13 -20.50
C GLU A 10 -9.31 11.06 -21.23
N ARG A 11 -9.52 10.03 -22.06
CA ARG A 11 -10.80 9.81 -22.73
C ARG A 11 -11.94 9.50 -21.75
N SER A 12 -11.66 8.75 -20.69
CA SER A 12 -12.65 8.44 -19.65
C SER A 12 -13.03 9.67 -18.82
N MET A 13 -12.05 10.52 -18.49
CA MET A 13 -12.30 11.80 -17.82
C MET A 13 -13.08 12.77 -18.72
N ALA A 14 -12.71 12.88 -20.01
CA ALA A 14 -13.41 13.73 -20.96
C ALA A 14 -14.88 13.32 -21.15
N LEU A 15 -15.18 12.02 -21.18
CA LEU A 15 -16.56 11.51 -21.22
C LEU A 15 -17.36 11.85 -19.95
N ALA A 16 -16.69 11.99 -18.81
CA ALA A 16 -17.29 12.42 -17.56
C ALA A 16 -17.34 13.96 -17.41
N GLY A 17 -16.92 14.72 -18.42
CA GLY A 17 -16.82 16.19 -18.37
C GLY A 17 -15.70 16.70 -17.45
N LEU A 18 -14.77 15.82 -17.07
CA LEU A 18 -13.63 16.13 -16.19
C LEU A 18 -12.39 16.38 -17.05
N GLN A 19 -11.62 17.40 -16.70
CA GLN A 19 -10.32 17.66 -17.31
C GLN A 19 -9.21 17.10 -16.40
N PRO A 20 -8.20 16.41 -16.94
CA PRO A 20 -7.01 16.07 -16.18
C PRO A 20 -6.40 17.35 -15.60
N SER A 21 -6.03 17.36 -14.31
CA SER A 21 -5.36 18.51 -13.72
C SER A 21 -4.01 18.84 -14.35
N SER A 22 -3.46 17.96 -15.19
CA SER A 22 -2.26 18.17 -15.98
C SER A 22 -2.48 18.96 -17.28
N SER A 23 -3.71 19.37 -17.62
CA SER A 23 -4.02 20.13 -18.85
C SER A 23 -4.05 21.66 -18.67
N MET A 24 -3.38 22.19 -17.64
CA MET A 24 -3.08 23.63 -17.57
C MET A 24 -2.05 23.99 -18.66
N SER A 25 -2.56 24.35 -19.84
CA SER A 25 -1.91 25.09 -20.94
C SER A 25 -0.42 24.83 -21.19
N ASN A 26 -0.10 23.90 -22.09
CA ASN A 26 1.16 23.95 -22.83
C ASN A 26 1.08 25.10 -23.84
N ASP A 27 1.35 26.33 -23.39
CA ASP A 27 1.67 27.45 -24.27
C ASP A 27 3.16 27.36 -24.65
N PRO A 28 3.52 27.12 -25.92
CA PRO A 28 4.92 26.90 -26.33
C PRO A 28 5.81 28.15 -26.20
N SER A 29 5.26 29.29 -25.78
CA SER A 29 5.99 30.53 -25.49
C SER A 29 6.65 30.59 -24.10
N ASN A 30 6.30 29.70 -23.16
CA ASN A 30 6.68 29.84 -21.75
C ASN A 30 7.60 28.71 -21.27
N ASN A 31 8.84 28.69 -21.77
CA ASN A 31 9.86 27.66 -21.48
C ASN A 31 10.51 27.77 -20.08
N ASN A 32 9.97 28.57 -19.17
CA ASN A 32 10.40 28.64 -17.77
C ASN A 32 9.31 28.04 -16.86
N HIS A 33 8.92 26.79 -17.12
CA HIS A 33 8.01 26.08 -16.21
C HIS A 33 8.78 25.66 -14.95
N ASP A 34 8.30 26.12 -13.79
CA ASP A 34 8.79 25.75 -12.46
C ASP A 34 8.74 24.22 -12.26
N ASP A 35 9.81 23.52 -12.65
CA ASP A 35 10.08 22.10 -12.37
C ASP A 35 9.98 21.77 -10.87
N HIS A 36 10.07 22.79 -10.02
CA HIS A 36 9.98 22.75 -8.56
C HIS A 36 8.60 22.31 -8.04
N HIS A 37 7.52 22.50 -8.82
CA HIS A 37 6.16 22.15 -8.40
C HIS A 37 5.58 20.89 -9.06
N GLN A 38 6.32 20.24 -9.97
CA GLN A 38 5.85 19.02 -10.60
C GLN A 38 5.79 17.89 -9.56
N ALA A 39 4.68 17.13 -9.51
CA ALA A 39 4.61 15.96 -8.66
C ALA A 39 5.33 14.76 -9.29
N GLN A 40 5.98 13.95 -8.46
CA GLN A 40 6.70 12.75 -8.85
C GLN A 40 6.32 11.59 -7.95
N MET A 41 6.35 10.39 -8.51
CA MET A 41 6.29 9.15 -7.76
C MET A 41 7.38 8.21 -8.26
N SER A 42 8.14 7.61 -7.35
CA SER A 42 9.22 6.69 -7.71
C SER A 42 9.19 5.45 -6.84
N ALA A 43 9.29 4.29 -7.47
CA ALA A 43 9.48 3.01 -6.80
C ALA A 43 10.97 2.83 -6.48
N LEU A 44 11.28 2.46 -5.25
CA LEU A 44 12.63 2.18 -4.78
C LEU A 44 12.70 0.72 -4.31
N LEU A 45 13.79 0.04 -4.64
CA LEU A 45 14.11 -1.28 -4.13
C LEU A 45 15.02 -1.16 -2.92
N ILE A 46 14.62 -1.74 -1.80
CA ILE A 46 15.41 -1.75 -0.58
C ILE A 46 16.56 -2.75 -0.76
N ASN A 47 17.77 -2.34 -0.40
CA ASN A 47 18.96 -3.14 -0.57
C ASN A 47 18.96 -4.34 0.40
N GLU A 48 19.32 -5.52 -0.10
CA GLU A 48 19.37 -6.75 0.71
C GLU A 48 20.35 -6.64 1.88
N LYS A 49 21.48 -5.93 1.70
CA LYS A 49 22.44 -5.66 2.78
C LYS A 49 21.84 -4.86 3.91
N TYR A 50 21.03 -3.84 3.57
CA TYR A 50 20.33 -3.03 4.57
C TYR A 50 19.29 -3.87 5.30
N GLN A 51 18.50 -4.65 4.57
CA GLN A 51 17.54 -5.59 5.19
C GLN A 51 18.20 -6.60 6.13
N SER A 52 19.35 -7.15 5.73
CA SER A 52 20.10 -8.12 6.54
C SER A 52 20.57 -7.52 7.88
N LYS A 53 20.91 -6.23 7.90
CA LYS A 53 21.33 -5.51 9.11
C LYS A 53 20.17 -5.32 10.11
N LEU A 54 18.93 -5.29 9.65
CA LEU A 54 17.74 -5.18 10.50
C LEU A 54 17.43 -6.49 11.26
N GLY A 55 18.09 -7.61 10.92
CA GLY A 55 17.85 -8.93 11.52
C GLY A 55 16.46 -9.49 11.20
N ILE A 56 15.92 -10.38 12.06
CA ILE A 56 14.55 -10.93 11.93
C ILE A 56 13.48 -9.83 12.03
N LYS A 57 13.84 -8.58 12.39
CA LYS A 57 12.95 -7.41 12.32
C LYS A 57 12.80 -6.93 10.87
N THR A 58 12.31 -7.82 10.01
CA THR A 58 12.13 -7.62 8.57
C THR A 58 11.06 -6.59 8.18
N TYR A 59 10.50 -5.85 9.15
CA TYR A 59 9.33 -4.98 8.98
C TYR A 59 9.38 -3.69 9.81
N ASP A 60 10.56 -3.15 10.12
CA ASP A 60 10.62 -1.90 10.86
C ASP A 60 10.39 -0.69 9.94
N TYR A 61 9.12 -0.49 9.56
CA TYR A 61 8.69 0.68 8.79
C TYR A 61 9.04 2.00 9.49
N GLN A 62 9.22 1.98 10.82
CA GLN A 62 9.52 3.18 11.60
C GLN A 62 10.84 3.80 11.18
N GLU A 63 11.86 3.00 10.89
CA GLU A 63 13.16 3.54 10.50
C GLU A 63 13.07 4.29 9.17
N LEU A 64 12.44 3.68 8.17
CA LEU A 64 12.24 4.31 6.86
C LEU A 64 11.36 5.57 6.95
N ILE A 65 10.28 5.51 7.72
CA ILE A 65 9.42 6.69 7.99
C ILE A 65 10.24 7.80 8.66
N SER A 66 11.05 7.45 9.67
CA SER A 66 11.89 8.40 10.40
C SER A 66 12.96 9.03 9.51
N ILE A 67 13.54 8.28 8.58
CA ILE A 67 14.51 8.81 7.61
C ILE A 67 13.83 9.85 6.72
N ILE A 68 12.68 9.53 6.14
CA ILE A 68 11.93 10.47 5.27
C ILE A 68 11.44 11.69 6.05
N ASP A 69 11.01 11.51 7.30
CA ASP A 69 10.63 12.64 8.15
C ASP A 69 11.82 13.56 8.42
N ARG A 70 12.98 13.00 8.77
CA ARG A 70 14.22 13.79 8.95
C ARG A 70 14.59 14.51 7.66
N PHE A 71 14.52 13.85 6.50
CA PHE A 71 14.77 14.46 5.20
C PHE A 71 13.90 15.70 4.98
N ASN A 72 12.59 15.58 5.26
CA ASN A 72 11.65 16.70 5.14
C ASN A 72 11.99 17.85 6.11
N HIS A 73 12.44 17.57 7.34
CA HIS A 73 12.78 18.63 8.31
C HIS A 73 14.08 19.36 7.94
N HIS A 74 15.13 18.63 7.55
CA HIS A 74 16.39 19.23 7.12
C HIS A 74 16.21 20.13 5.89
N SER A 75 15.27 19.78 5.02
CA SER A 75 14.94 20.59 3.85
C SER A 75 14.21 21.89 4.19
N GLN A 76 13.41 21.91 5.26
CA GLN A 76 12.72 23.11 5.76
C GLN A 76 13.69 24.10 6.45
N ASP A 77 14.63 23.59 7.24
CA ASP A 77 15.58 24.41 8.03
C ASP A 77 16.60 25.16 7.15
N LYS A 78 16.89 24.68 5.94
CA LYS A 78 17.87 25.28 5.02
C LYS A 78 17.36 26.54 4.30
N GLY A 79 16.18 27.07 4.67
CA GLY A 79 15.60 28.26 4.02
C GLY A 79 15.28 28.04 2.53
N ALA A 80 15.28 26.78 2.08
CA ALA A 80 14.76 26.41 0.78
C ALA A 80 13.24 26.58 0.83
N HIS A 81 12.78 27.77 0.44
CA HIS A 81 11.35 28.05 0.24
C HIS A 81 10.71 27.14 -0.82
N ASP A 82 11.53 26.39 -1.56
CA ASP A 82 11.06 25.32 -2.45
C ASP A 82 10.74 24.04 -1.68
N HIS A 83 9.45 23.75 -1.69
CA HIS A 83 8.75 22.64 -1.07
C HIS A 83 9.32 21.25 -1.43
N HIS A 84 10.45 20.86 -0.86
CA HIS A 84 10.90 19.46 -0.84
C HIS A 84 10.00 18.67 0.12
N GLN A 85 8.80 18.31 -0.35
CA GLN A 85 7.88 17.44 0.37
C GLN A 85 7.96 16.06 -0.25
N VAL A 86 8.28 15.06 0.56
CA VAL A 86 8.32 13.65 0.17
C VAL A 86 7.61 12.81 1.22
N GLU A 87 6.79 11.88 0.77
CA GLU A 87 6.09 10.94 1.64
C GLU A 87 6.22 9.53 1.08
N ILE A 88 6.14 8.52 1.95
CA ILE A 88 6.05 7.13 1.51
C ILE A 88 4.60 6.89 1.07
N ALA A 89 4.37 6.71 -0.23
CA ALA A 89 3.04 6.44 -0.79
C ALA A 89 2.62 4.98 -0.62
N SER A 90 3.56 4.03 -0.59
CA SER A 90 3.24 2.61 -0.47
C SER A 90 4.41 1.77 0.04
N PHE A 91 4.07 0.76 0.84
CA PHE A 91 4.93 -0.37 1.21
C PHE A 91 4.53 -1.61 0.38
N ASN A 92 5.00 -1.64 -0.87
CA ASN A 92 4.62 -2.63 -1.90
C ASN A 92 5.13 -4.05 -1.61
N SER A 93 6.23 -4.19 -0.90
CA SER A 93 6.77 -5.47 -0.42
C SER A 93 7.83 -5.18 0.65
N SER A 94 8.35 -6.22 1.31
CA SER A 94 9.50 -6.08 2.21
C SER A 94 10.71 -5.43 1.55
N ASN A 95 10.84 -5.53 0.21
CA ASN A 95 11.95 -4.98 -0.57
C ASN A 95 11.57 -3.85 -1.52
N GLN A 96 10.37 -3.30 -1.44
CA GLN A 96 9.97 -2.20 -2.29
C GLN A 96 9.08 -1.20 -1.58
N ILE A 97 9.48 0.07 -1.64
CA ILE A 97 8.66 1.21 -1.25
C ILE A 97 8.40 2.10 -2.46
N VAL A 98 7.41 2.96 -2.33
CA VAL A 98 7.12 4.02 -3.29
C VAL A 98 7.17 5.35 -2.57
N LEU A 99 7.97 6.27 -3.08
CA LEU A 99 7.97 7.67 -2.63
C LEU A 99 7.08 8.49 -3.55
N SER A 100 6.36 9.46 -2.98
CA SER A 100 5.64 10.48 -3.75
C SER A 100 5.83 11.85 -3.14
N GLY A 101 5.78 12.88 -3.96
CA GLY A 101 6.00 14.24 -3.50
C GLY A 101 6.28 15.20 -4.64
N THR A 102 6.93 16.32 -4.34
CA THR A 102 7.49 17.19 -5.38
C THR A 102 8.65 16.48 -6.09
N ARG A 103 8.84 16.75 -7.37
CA ARG A 103 9.87 16.13 -8.20
C ARG A 103 11.24 16.31 -7.58
N VAL A 104 11.58 17.54 -7.23
CA VAL A 104 12.87 17.86 -6.61
C VAL A 104 13.03 17.13 -5.27
N GLY A 105 11.97 17.12 -4.44
CA GLY A 105 11.95 16.36 -3.20
C GLY A 105 12.23 14.87 -3.41
N VAL A 106 11.44 14.21 -4.27
CA VAL A 106 11.55 12.76 -4.50
C VAL A 106 12.92 12.39 -5.06
N LEU A 107 13.47 13.19 -5.98
CA LEU A 107 14.80 12.95 -6.53
C LEU A 107 15.90 13.10 -5.47
N ALA A 108 15.84 14.14 -4.64
CA ALA A 108 16.79 14.35 -3.56
C ALA A 108 16.71 13.24 -2.50
N ALA A 109 15.51 12.84 -2.09
CA ALA A 109 15.31 11.71 -1.17
C ALA A 109 15.81 10.39 -1.75
N CYS A 110 15.63 10.16 -3.07
CA CYS A 110 16.20 8.99 -3.74
C CYS A 110 17.74 9.00 -3.71
N SER A 111 18.38 10.17 -3.90
CA SER A 111 19.85 10.29 -3.81
C SER A 111 20.33 9.97 -2.41
N GLU A 112 19.70 10.55 -1.38
CA GLU A 112 20.09 10.32 0.01
C GLU A 112 19.94 8.85 0.42
N LEU A 113 18.82 8.21 0.07
CA LEU A 113 18.63 6.78 0.35
C LEU A 113 19.63 5.88 -0.37
N ASN A 114 20.09 6.27 -1.55
CA ASN A 114 21.13 5.57 -2.29
C ASN A 114 22.50 5.75 -1.63
N GLU A 115 22.85 6.99 -1.25
CA GLU A 115 24.10 7.32 -0.54
C GLU A 115 24.22 6.61 0.81
N LEU A 116 23.09 6.44 1.52
CA LEU A 116 23.02 5.67 2.76
C LEU A 116 23.02 4.14 2.54
N GLU A 117 23.11 3.69 1.28
CA GLU A 117 23.01 2.28 0.87
C GLU A 117 21.70 1.60 1.32
N ILE A 118 20.62 2.36 1.50
CA ILE A 118 19.32 1.86 1.99
C ILE A 118 18.49 1.33 0.84
N ALA A 119 18.31 2.13 -0.21
CA ALA A 119 17.45 1.79 -1.32
C ALA A 119 17.90 2.44 -2.63
N ASN A 120 17.64 1.74 -3.73
CA ASN A 120 17.95 2.16 -5.08
C ASN A 120 16.67 2.51 -5.84
N ARG A 121 16.66 3.63 -6.55
CA ARG A 121 15.54 4.01 -7.43
C ARG A 121 15.42 3.01 -8.58
N ALA A 122 14.23 2.46 -8.76
CA ALA A 122 13.98 1.42 -9.75
C ALA A 122 13.16 1.92 -10.94
N ALA A 123 12.10 2.70 -10.69
CA ALA A 123 11.23 3.19 -11.76
C ALA A 123 10.45 4.43 -11.33
N ASP A 124 10.11 5.26 -12.31
CA ASP A 124 9.14 6.34 -12.14
C ASP A 124 7.73 5.86 -12.45
N LEU A 125 6.81 6.29 -11.59
CA LEU A 125 5.40 5.95 -11.68
C LEU A 125 4.61 7.21 -12.05
N PRO A 126 3.50 7.07 -12.81
CA PRO A 126 2.60 8.18 -13.04
C PRO A 126 2.06 8.69 -11.71
N CYS A 127 2.18 10.00 -11.47
CA CYS A 127 1.76 10.64 -10.23
C CYS A 127 0.64 11.63 -10.50
N SER A 128 -0.46 11.53 -9.75
CA SER A 128 -1.42 12.61 -9.61
C SER A 128 -1.09 13.35 -8.32
N ALA A 129 -0.80 14.66 -8.41
CA ALA A 129 -0.39 15.48 -7.28
C ALA A 129 -1.52 15.64 -6.24
N PHE A 130 -1.17 15.71 -4.96
CA PHE A 130 -2.00 16.21 -3.84
C PHE A 130 -3.45 15.70 -3.79
N MET A 131 -3.64 14.48 -3.29
CA MET A 131 -4.95 13.80 -3.26
C MET A 131 -5.97 14.29 -2.21
N LYS A 132 -5.64 15.32 -1.40
CA LYS A 132 -6.56 15.82 -0.36
C LYS A 132 -7.91 16.30 -0.92
N PRO A 133 -7.98 17.11 -2.00
CA PRO A 133 -9.26 17.50 -2.59
C PRO A 133 -10.02 16.30 -3.16
N ALA A 134 -9.31 15.35 -3.78
CA ALA A 134 -9.93 14.11 -4.29
C ALA A 134 -10.52 13.26 -3.16
N SER A 135 -9.86 13.20 -2.00
CA SER A 135 -10.35 12.52 -0.80
C SER A 135 -11.63 13.15 -0.27
N GLN A 136 -11.68 14.48 -0.24
CA GLN A 136 -12.89 15.19 0.17
C GLN A 136 -14.04 14.98 -0.81
N GLY A 137 -13.78 15.04 -2.12
CA GLY A 137 -14.78 14.73 -3.15
C GLY A 137 -15.29 13.29 -3.04
N MET A 138 -14.38 12.33 -2.85
CA MET A 138 -14.75 10.92 -2.65
C MET A 138 -15.54 10.72 -1.36
N LYS A 139 -15.23 11.43 -0.27
CA LYS A 139 -16.03 11.39 0.96
C LYS A 139 -17.49 11.76 0.69
N ILE A 140 -17.71 12.90 0.02
CA ILE A 140 -19.06 13.37 -0.35
C ILE A 140 -19.76 12.32 -1.24
N GLY A 141 -19.05 11.79 -2.23
CA GLY A 141 -19.59 10.74 -3.10
C GLY A 141 -19.99 9.47 -2.35
N LEU A 142 -19.13 8.97 -1.47
CA LEU A 142 -19.37 7.75 -0.68
C LEU A 142 -20.48 7.93 0.36
N GLU A 143 -20.68 9.14 0.88
CA GLU A 143 -21.81 9.46 1.76
C GLU A 143 -23.16 9.24 1.07
N SER A 144 -23.24 9.53 -0.23
CA SER A 144 -24.47 9.32 -1.03
C SER A 144 -24.75 7.85 -1.39
N ILE A 145 -23.76 6.96 -1.25
CA ILE A 145 -23.88 5.55 -1.67
C ILE A 145 -24.27 4.68 -0.47
N ARG A 146 -25.31 3.84 -0.63
CA ARG A 146 -25.67 2.83 0.38
C ARG A 146 -24.81 1.57 0.22
N PHE A 147 -24.01 1.27 1.23
CA PHE A 147 -23.22 0.04 1.29
C PHE A 147 -24.10 -1.08 1.85
N ARG A 148 -23.87 -2.31 1.37
CA ARG A 148 -24.43 -3.54 1.94
C ARG A 148 -23.31 -4.33 2.61
N VAL A 149 -23.67 -5.14 3.60
CA VAL A 149 -22.75 -6.12 4.18
C VAL A 149 -22.27 -7.03 3.05
N PRO A 150 -20.95 -7.22 2.90
CA PRO A 150 -20.42 -8.05 1.84
C PRO A 150 -20.67 -9.53 2.16
N GLU A 151 -21.10 -10.30 1.17
CA GLU A 151 -21.26 -11.76 1.30
C GLU A 151 -19.91 -12.47 1.55
N THR A 152 -18.85 -11.92 0.95
CA THR A 152 -17.48 -12.36 1.15
C THR A 152 -16.73 -11.32 2.00
N PRO A 153 -16.08 -11.71 3.11
CA PRO A 153 -15.34 -10.79 3.97
C PRO A 153 -14.33 -9.94 3.19
N ILE A 154 -14.32 -8.62 3.43
CA ILE A 154 -13.36 -7.69 2.82
C ILE A 154 -12.26 -7.37 3.82
N LEU A 155 -11.00 -7.64 3.47
CA LEU A 155 -9.86 -7.25 4.29
C LEU A 155 -9.44 -5.81 4.01
N ILE A 156 -9.31 -4.99 5.04
CA ILE A 156 -8.75 -3.63 4.93
C ILE A 156 -7.58 -3.43 5.90
N THR A 157 -6.62 -2.60 5.51
CA THR A 157 -5.48 -2.19 6.37
C THR A 157 -5.49 -0.68 6.58
N ARG A 158 -5.57 -0.24 7.83
CA ARG A 158 -5.82 1.16 8.22
C ARG A 158 -4.86 1.67 9.29
N ASN A 159 -4.73 2.99 9.35
CA ASN A 159 -4.05 3.70 10.44
C ASN A 159 -5.12 4.12 11.46
N LEU A 160 -4.86 3.87 12.74
CA LEU A 160 -5.65 4.34 13.86
C LEU A 160 -4.79 5.20 14.79
N PRO A 161 -5.35 6.23 15.44
CA PRO A 161 -4.67 6.91 16.54
C PRO A 161 -4.36 5.93 17.68
N SER A 162 -3.22 6.03 18.35
CA SER A 162 -2.84 5.13 19.45
C SER A 162 -3.79 5.19 20.64
N THR A 163 -4.45 6.34 20.80
CA THR A 163 -5.44 6.65 21.83
C THR A 163 -6.80 6.01 21.56
N SER A 164 -7.04 5.47 20.35
CA SER A 164 -8.27 4.72 20.11
C SER A 164 -8.23 3.47 20.99
N PRO A 165 -9.26 3.23 21.84
CA PRO A 165 -9.37 1.95 22.52
C PRO A 165 -9.34 0.85 21.44
N PRO A 166 -8.74 -0.32 21.72
CA PRO A 166 -8.89 -1.44 20.80
C PRO A 166 -10.40 -1.57 20.53
N THR A 167 -10.81 -1.57 19.26
CA THR A 167 -12.21 -1.79 18.91
C THR A 167 -12.56 -3.21 19.32
N GLU A 168 -12.85 -3.45 20.59
CA GLU A 168 -13.48 -4.67 21.07
C GLU A 168 -14.87 -4.65 20.47
N SER A 169 -14.97 -5.07 19.21
CA SER A 169 -16.22 -5.52 18.64
C SER A 169 -16.69 -6.65 19.53
N THR A 170 -17.55 -6.28 20.47
CA THR A 170 -18.32 -7.16 21.33
C THR A 170 -19.26 -7.92 20.41
N SER A 171 -18.78 -9.02 19.85
CA SER A 171 -19.63 -10.01 19.21
C SER A 171 -19.15 -11.38 19.66
N GLN A 172 -19.93 -11.98 20.54
CA GLN A 172 -19.79 -13.37 20.96
C GLN A 172 -19.95 -14.27 19.72
N PHE A 173 -19.21 -15.38 19.69
CA PHE A 173 -19.22 -16.51 18.74
C PHE A 173 -18.32 -16.45 17.49
N THR A 174 -17.06 -16.88 17.62
CA THR A 174 -16.57 -18.27 17.32
C THR A 174 -15.04 -18.33 17.45
N PRO A 175 -14.41 -19.47 17.77
CA PRO A 175 -12.98 -19.55 18.07
C PRO A 175 -12.05 -19.42 16.84
N THR A 176 -12.57 -19.27 15.63
CA THR A 176 -11.83 -19.55 14.39
C THR A 176 -11.41 -18.32 13.57
N THR A 177 -11.74 -17.10 14.00
CA THR A 177 -11.19 -15.87 13.42
C THR A 177 -10.73 -14.96 14.56
N ARG A 178 -9.66 -15.36 15.26
CA ARG A 178 -8.95 -14.40 16.12
C ARG A 178 -8.51 -13.23 15.24
N LEU A 179 -9.18 -12.09 15.42
CA LEU A 179 -8.73 -10.77 15.01
C LEU A 179 -7.29 -10.61 15.51
N GLN A 180 -6.31 -10.86 14.64
CA GLN A 180 -4.94 -10.50 14.95
C GLN A 180 -4.80 -9.00 14.70
N LYS A 181 -5.20 -8.22 15.70
CA LYS A 181 -4.86 -6.80 15.78
C LYS A 181 -3.35 -6.70 15.95
N ARG A 182 -2.63 -6.65 14.83
CA ARG A 182 -1.19 -6.51 14.85
C ARG A 182 -0.85 -5.03 14.94
N ARG A 183 -0.90 -4.50 16.17
CA ARG A 183 -0.57 -3.09 16.43
C ARG A 183 0.92 -2.87 16.15
N ARG A 184 1.23 -2.10 15.12
CA ARG A 184 2.60 -1.63 14.83
C ARG A 184 2.63 -0.12 14.89
N ARG A 185 3.49 0.43 15.74
CA ARG A 185 3.69 1.89 15.89
C ARG A 185 4.32 2.44 14.61
N THR A 186 3.84 3.57 14.12
CA THR A 186 4.37 4.21 12.89
C THR A 186 4.84 5.65 13.07
N GLY A 187 4.78 6.23 14.27
CA GLY A 187 5.00 7.68 14.46
C GLY A 187 6.14 8.08 15.41
N ILE A 188 6.82 9.19 15.06
CA ILE A 188 7.66 10.05 15.94
C ILE A 188 6.95 11.39 16.24
N ARG A 189 5.82 11.69 15.61
CA ARG A 189 5.11 12.99 15.67
C ARG A 189 4.04 13.11 16.76
N GLY A 190 4.27 12.68 18.00
CA GLY A 190 3.36 12.95 19.15
C GLY A 190 1.94 12.33 19.09
N GLU A 191 1.47 11.95 17.91
CA GLU A 191 0.30 11.14 17.63
C GLU A 191 0.84 9.79 17.16
N GLU A 192 1.05 8.88 18.10
CA GLU A 192 1.39 7.50 17.73
C GLU A 192 0.25 6.94 16.87
N GLU A 193 0.53 6.57 15.63
CA GLU A 193 -0.42 5.82 14.81
C GLU A 193 -0.13 4.32 14.89
N VAL A 194 -1.19 3.53 14.78
CA VAL A 194 -1.16 2.08 14.82
C VAL A 194 -1.74 1.54 13.52
N ILE A 195 -0.99 0.67 12.85
CA ILE A 195 -1.50 -0.10 11.72
C ILE A 195 -2.43 -1.20 12.27
N GLU A 196 -3.62 -1.32 11.70
CA GLU A 196 -4.58 -2.38 11.99
C GLU A 196 -5.09 -2.99 10.69
N THR A 197 -5.17 -4.32 10.66
CA THR A 197 -5.81 -5.08 9.58
C THR A 197 -7.09 -5.72 10.11
N VAL A 198 -8.22 -5.48 9.43
CA VAL A 198 -9.55 -5.91 9.89
C VAL A 198 -10.40 -6.42 8.72
N TYR A 199 -11.21 -7.45 8.98
CA TYR A 199 -12.21 -7.93 8.04
C TYR A 199 -13.52 -7.17 8.24
N ILE A 200 -14.13 -6.75 7.15
CA ILE A 200 -15.47 -6.17 7.10
C ILE A 200 -16.44 -7.30 6.77
N THR A 201 -17.25 -7.66 7.76
CA THR A 201 -18.24 -8.75 7.72
C THR A 201 -19.60 -8.33 8.25
N GLU A 202 -19.69 -7.20 8.95
CA GLU A 202 -20.89 -6.77 9.66
C GLU A 202 -21.34 -5.35 9.27
N GLN A 203 -22.60 -5.03 9.59
CA GLN A 203 -23.25 -3.79 9.19
C GLN A 203 -22.67 -2.55 9.90
N ASP A 204 -22.27 -2.68 11.16
CA ASP A 204 -21.64 -1.63 11.97
C ASP A 204 -20.24 -1.26 11.46
N GLN A 205 -19.56 -2.18 10.77
CA GLN A 205 -18.24 -1.99 10.17
C GLN A 205 -18.29 -1.26 8.80
N LEU A 206 -19.47 -1.04 8.21
CA LEU A 206 -19.57 -0.38 6.89
C LEU A 206 -19.14 1.10 6.92
N ALA A 207 -19.32 1.78 8.05
CA ALA A 207 -18.83 3.15 8.24
C ALA A 207 -17.30 3.21 8.20
N ASP A 208 -16.65 2.19 8.76
CA ASP A 208 -15.19 2.03 8.74
C ASP A 208 -14.68 1.76 7.33
N LEU A 209 -15.39 0.93 6.55
CA LEU A 209 -15.05 0.68 5.15
C LEU A 209 -15.14 1.97 4.31
N LYS A 210 -16.22 2.77 4.45
CA LYS A 210 -16.33 4.07 3.78
C LYS A 210 -15.19 5.00 4.15
N THR A 211 -14.90 5.08 5.46
CA THR A 211 -13.81 5.89 5.98
C THR A 211 -12.45 5.45 5.43
N HIS A 212 -12.23 4.14 5.35
CA HIS A 212 -11.03 3.57 4.78
C HIS A 212 -10.88 3.98 3.30
N LEU A 213 -11.94 3.86 2.49
CA LEU A 213 -11.90 4.14 1.06
C LEU A 213 -11.52 5.58 0.74
N TYR A 214 -12.13 6.59 1.39
CA TYR A 214 -11.76 7.96 1.06
C TYR A 214 -10.43 8.40 1.66
N ARG A 215 -10.03 7.84 2.81
CA ARG A 215 -8.74 8.18 3.44
C ARG A 215 -7.57 7.47 2.79
N SER A 216 -7.76 6.29 2.16
CA SER A 216 -6.66 5.49 1.61
C SER A 216 -5.88 6.20 0.51
N ILE A 217 -6.51 7.11 -0.22
CA ILE A 217 -5.84 7.88 -1.28
C ILE A 217 -4.90 8.98 -0.76
N CYS A 218 -4.94 9.28 0.55
CA CYS A 218 -4.10 10.29 1.19
C CYS A 218 -3.13 9.72 2.23
N ARG A 219 -3.00 8.41 2.32
CA ARG A 219 -2.11 7.76 3.29
C ARG A 219 -1.33 6.63 2.63
N PRO A 220 -0.23 6.17 3.24
CA PRO A 220 0.53 5.06 2.70
C PRO A 220 -0.33 3.81 2.51
N VAL A 221 -0.15 3.12 1.40
CA VAL A 221 -0.74 1.79 1.18
C VAL A 221 0.12 0.72 1.87
N TRP A 222 -0.48 -0.02 2.78
CA TRP A 222 0.18 -1.09 3.55
C TRP A 222 0.04 -2.46 2.89
N TRP A 223 0.42 -2.57 1.62
CA TRP A 223 0.21 -3.79 0.83
C TRP A 223 0.85 -5.03 1.48
N THR A 224 2.08 -4.88 1.97
CA THR A 224 2.82 -5.96 2.63
C THR A 224 2.07 -6.53 3.84
N GLU A 225 1.49 -5.66 4.67
CA GLU A 225 0.72 -6.09 5.85
C GLU A 225 -0.58 -6.79 5.45
N THR A 226 -1.27 -6.29 4.41
CA THR A 226 -2.46 -6.95 3.87
C THR A 226 -2.15 -8.36 3.37
N VAL A 227 -1.08 -8.53 2.58
CA VAL A 227 -0.68 -9.85 2.07
C VAL A 227 -0.30 -10.78 3.21
N ASN A 228 0.48 -10.31 4.18
CA ASN A 228 0.89 -11.12 5.33
C ASN A 228 -0.31 -11.56 6.18
N GLN A 229 -1.31 -10.69 6.35
CA GLN A 229 -2.54 -11.05 7.05
C GLN A 229 -3.33 -12.13 6.28
N LEU A 230 -3.46 -12.01 4.96
CA LEU A 230 -4.10 -13.05 4.13
C LEU A 230 -3.39 -14.40 4.28
N LEU A 231 -2.05 -14.40 4.23
CA LEU A 231 -1.24 -15.61 4.38
C LEU A 231 -1.26 -16.21 5.79
N SER A 232 -1.56 -15.40 6.82
CA SER A 232 -1.64 -15.85 8.22
C SER A 232 -3.05 -16.32 8.60
N SER A 233 -4.08 -15.71 8.00
CA SER A 233 -5.50 -16.03 8.25
C SER A 233 -5.94 -17.42 7.79
N SER A 234 -5.11 -18.10 6.99
CA SER A 234 -5.27 -19.49 6.56
C SER A 234 -4.93 -20.55 7.65
N SER A 235 -4.62 -20.13 8.88
CA SER A 235 -4.38 -21.04 10.01
C SER A 235 -5.68 -21.53 10.70
N PRO A 236 -5.69 -22.74 11.30
CA PRO A 236 -6.80 -23.70 11.22
C PRO A 236 -8.09 -23.27 11.93
N SER A 237 -9.21 -23.36 11.19
CA SER A 237 -10.46 -23.78 11.82
C SER A 237 -10.33 -25.24 12.24
N SER A 238 -10.81 -25.56 13.44
CA SER A 238 -10.66 -26.84 14.14
C SER A 238 -11.40 -28.03 13.50
N SER A 239 -11.61 -28.02 12.18
CA SER A 239 -12.40 -29.03 11.46
C SER A 239 -11.76 -29.53 10.16
N SER A 240 -10.59 -29.04 9.77
CA SER A 240 -9.89 -29.59 8.61
C SER A 240 -9.06 -30.80 9.02
N VAL A 241 -9.57 -31.97 8.62
CA VAL A 241 -8.88 -33.27 8.50
C VAL A 241 -7.45 -33.08 7.99
N GLU A 242 -6.51 -33.89 8.48
CA GLU A 242 -5.07 -33.95 8.14
C GLU A 242 -4.80 -33.97 6.62
N GLY A 243 -4.88 -32.81 5.97
CA GLY A 243 -4.64 -32.61 4.55
C GLY A 243 -3.87 -31.32 4.31
N GLU A 244 -2.97 -31.33 3.34
CA GLU A 244 -2.19 -30.17 2.90
C GLU A 244 -3.12 -28.98 2.63
N LYS A 245 -2.89 -27.85 3.30
CA LYS A 245 -3.60 -26.61 2.99
C LYS A 245 -2.98 -25.97 1.77
N ASN A 246 -3.76 -25.86 0.71
CA ASN A 246 -3.37 -25.11 -0.49
C ASN A 246 -4.08 -23.76 -0.49
N THR A 247 -3.39 -22.69 -0.07
CA THR A 247 -3.94 -21.33 -0.10
C THR A 247 -3.59 -20.69 -1.43
N GLN A 248 -4.58 -20.27 -2.21
CA GLN A 248 -4.37 -19.65 -3.51
C GLN A 248 -4.83 -18.18 -3.52
N LEU A 249 -3.89 -17.26 -3.81
CA LEU A 249 -4.19 -15.85 -4.03
C LEU A 249 -4.40 -15.57 -5.52
N VAL A 250 -5.57 -15.05 -5.88
CA VAL A 250 -5.95 -14.76 -7.28
C VAL A 250 -6.03 -13.25 -7.49
N PHE A 251 -5.25 -12.76 -8.44
CA PHE A 251 -5.20 -11.33 -8.80
C PHE A 251 -6.01 -11.09 -10.07
N VAL A 252 -7.11 -10.37 -9.93
CA VAL A 252 -7.97 -9.96 -11.05
C VAL A 252 -7.72 -8.49 -11.36
N GLY A 253 -7.34 -8.19 -12.59
CA GLY A 253 -7.09 -6.81 -13.00
C GLY A 253 -6.04 -6.67 -14.09
N PRO A 254 -5.72 -5.43 -14.48
CA PRO A 254 -4.80 -5.16 -15.56
C PRO A 254 -3.35 -5.52 -15.20
N GLY A 255 -2.71 -6.29 -16.08
CA GLY A 255 -1.30 -6.66 -15.95
C GLY A 255 -1.00 -7.59 -14.77
N LYS A 256 0.29 -7.85 -14.53
CA LYS A 256 0.77 -8.84 -13.54
C LYS A 256 1.51 -8.19 -12.36
N ALA A 257 1.39 -6.88 -12.18
CA ALA A 257 2.18 -6.13 -11.20
C ALA A 257 1.91 -6.56 -9.75
N LEU A 258 0.64 -6.56 -9.32
CA LEU A 258 0.26 -6.96 -7.96
C LEU A 258 0.57 -8.45 -7.69
N HIS A 259 0.35 -9.31 -8.69
CA HIS A 259 0.72 -10.72 -8.62
C HIS A 259 2.23 -10.90 -8.40
N ASN A 260 3.06 -10.18 -9.17
CA ASN A 260 4.51 -10.24 -9.02
C ASN A 260 4.99 -9.70 -7.67
N LEU A 261 4.37 -8.63 -7.14
CA LEU A 261 4.64 -8.13 -5.79
C LEU A 261 4.30 -9.17 -4.72
N CYS A 262 3.13 -9.80 -4.83
CA CYS A 262 2.73 -10.87 -3.93
C CYS A 262 3.69 -12.07 -4.00
N LYS A 263 4.08 -12.52 -5.20
CA LYS A 263 5.04 -13.61 -5.38
C LYS A 263 6.38 -13.30 -4.71
N LYS A 264 6.87 -12.07 -4.83
CA LYS A 264 8.09 -11.61 -4.13
C LYS A 264 7.91 -11.64 -2.62
N GLN A 265 6.76 -11.22 -2.11
CA GLN A 265 6.47 -11.24 -0.67
C GLN A 265 6.40 -12.67 -0.11
N ILE A 266 5.76 -13.60 -0.83
CA ILE A 266 5.71 -15.03 -0.46
C ILE A 266 7.12 -15.61 -0.39
N ALA A 267 7.94 -15.36 -1.43
CA ALA A 267 9.33 -15.82 -1.46
C ALA A 267 10.15 -15.22 -0.30
N PHE A 268 9.96 -13.93 -0.01
CA PHE A 268 10.59 -13.25 1.11
C PHE A 268 10.22 -13.89 2.46
N ASN A 269 8.93 -14.13 2.70
CA ASN A 269 8.43 -14.76 3.92
C ASN A 269 8.99 -16.17 4.09
N ALA A 270 9.08 -16.96 3.01
CA ALA A 270 9.66 -18.30 3.03
C ALA A 270 11.16 -18.27 3.38
N ALA A 271 11.92 -17.30 2.87
CA ALA A 271 13.34 -17.15 3.16
C ALA A 271 13.63 -16.65 4.59
N HIS A 272 12.68 -15.98 5.24
CA HIS A 272 12.85 -15.33 6.55
C HIS A 272 11.94 -15.93 7.64
N GLN A 273 11.56 -17.20 7.52
CA GLN A 273 10.83 -17.88 8.59
C GLN A 273 11.71 -18.00 9.85
N PRO A 274 11.19 -17.67 11.04
CA PRO A 274 11.95 -17.84 12.27
C PRO A 274 12.24 -19.33 12.52
N ALA A 275 13.48 -19.63 12.95
CA ALA A 275 14.00 -20.98 13.13
C ALA A 275 13.20 -21.84 14.14
N ASP A 276 12.38 -21.22 14.99
CA ASP A 276 11.58 -21.90 16.01
C ASP A 276 10.25 -22.48 15.49
N THR A 277 9.93 -22.31 14.21
CA THR A 277 8.71 -22.89 13.59
C THR A 277 8.97 -24.31 13.06
N VAL A 278 9.49 -25.19 13.93
CA VAL A 278 9.61 -26.62 13.63
C VAL A 278 8.27 -27.27 14.00
N HIS A 279 7.63 -27.89 13.01
CA HIS A 279 6.31 -28.56 13.04
C HIS A 279 5.08 -27.70 12.72
N SER A 280 4.81 -27.53 11.43
CA SER A 280 3.46 -27.70 10.89
C SER A 280 3.57 -28.00 9.40
N THR A 281 2.62 -28.76 8.87
CA THR A 281 2.42 -29.10 7.45
C THR A 281 2.90 -28.01 6.48
N SER A 282 3.55 -28.40 5.38
CA SER A 282 3.91 -27.50 4.28
C SER A 282 2.64 -26.86 3.71
N ASP A 283 2.23 -25.72 4.24
CA ASP A 283 1.16 -24.92 3.65
C ASP A 283 1.66 -24.45 2.28
N VAL A 284 1.10 -25.04 1.22
CA VAL A 284 1.43 -24.66 -0.15
C VAL A 284 0.69 -23.35 -0.42
N VAL A 285 1.45 -22.25 -0.48
CA VAL A 285 0.91 -20.94 -0.84
C VAL A 285 1.14 -20.70 -2.34
N GLY A 286 0.06 -20.74 -3.11
CA GLY A 286 0.03 -20.40 -4.52
C GLY A 286 -0.41 -18.96 -4.78
N SER A 287 0.04 -18.38 -5.90
CA SER A 287 -0.51 -17.12 -6.41
C SER A 287 -0.69 -17.17 -7.93
N ARG A 288 -1.79 -16.63 -8.44
CA ARG A 288 -2.13 -16.61 -9.87
C ARG A 288 -2.61 -15.23 -10.32
N SER A 289 -2.24 -14.83 -11.52
CA SER A 289 -2.76 -13.61 -12.16
C SER A 289 -3.79 -13.98 -13.22
N LEU A 290 -4.90 -13.24 -13.25
CA LEU A 290 -5.91 -13.26 -14.31
C LEU A 290 -5.87 -11.94 -15.08
N ALA A 291 -4.76 -11.71 -15.78
CA ALA A 291 -4.49 -10.45 -16.47
C ALA A 291 -4.93 -10.48 -17.94
N THR A 292 -4.98 -11.68 -18.54
CA THR A 292 -5.34 -11.89 -19.94
C THR A 292 -6.55 -12.80 -20.06
N MET A 293 -7.22 -12.77 -21.22
CA MET A 293 -8.32 -13.70 -21.51
C MET A 293 -7.86 -15.16 -21.50
N GLU A 294 -6.60 -15.43 -21.85
CA GLU A 294 -5.99 -16.76 -21.77
C GLU A 294 -5.87 -17.23 -20.31
N ASP A 295 -5.47 -16.33 -19.41
CA ASP A 295 -5.39 -16.63 -17.98
C ASP A 295 -6.79 -17.05 -17.45
N PHE A 296 -7.88 -16.41 -17.90
CA PHE A 296 -9.25 -16.81 -17.55
C PHE A 296 -9.68 -18.15 -18.17
N LYS A 297 -9.36 -18.39 -19.44
CA LYS A 297 -9.69 -19.67 -20.09
C LYS A 297 -9.04 -20.85 -19.38
N SER A 298 -7.82 -20.66 -18.87
CA SER A 298 -7.10 -21.66 -18.08
C SER A 298 -7.64 -21.90 -16.65
N LEU A 299 -8.72 -21.23 -16.25
CA LEU A 299 -9.47 -21.53 -15.01
C LEU A 299 -10.69 -22.41 -15.24
N ILE A 300 -11.25 -22.38 -16.45
CA ILE A 300 -12.51 -23.07 -16.80
C ILE A 300 -12.24 -24.49 -17.31
N HIS A 301 -11.00 -24.75 -17.75
CA HIS A 301 -10.51 -26.04 -18.23
C HIS A 301 -9.45 -26.59 -17.29
#